data_AF-A0A838R5R2-F1
#
_entry.id   AF-A0A838R5R2-F1
#
_cell.length_a   1.000
_cell.length_b   1.000
_cell.length_c   1.000
_cell.angle_alpha   90.00
_cell.angle_beta   90.00
_cell.angle_gamma   90.00
#
_symmetry.space_group_name_H-M   'P 1'
#
loop_
_entity.id
_entity.type
_entity.pdbx_description
1 polymer ?
#
loop_
_entity_poly.entity_id
_entity_poly.type
_entity_poly.pdbx_seq_one_letter_code
_entity_poly.pdbx_strand_id
1 'polypeptide(L)' 'KAHRWAPNQLRHSFATRVRKAFGLEAAQVALGHSSAAVTQVYAERDMAKGVQVAKAIG' A
#
# COMPACT_ATOMS: atom_id res chain seq x y z
N LYS A 1 24.53 -1.78 -18.63
CA LYS A 1 23.72 -1.94 -17.39
C LYS A 1 22.60 -2.92 -17.70
N ALA A 2 22.67 -4.16 -17.20
CA ALA A 2 21.60 -5.13 -17.43
C ALA A 2 20.34 -4.69 -16.67
N HIS A 3 19.20 -4.60 -17.35
CA HIS A 3 17.89 -4.53 -16.73
C HIS A 3 17.69 -5.83 -15.93
N ARG A 4 18.05 -5.80 -14.64
CA ARG A 4 17.81 -6.92 -13.73
C ARG A 4 16.40 -6.80 -13.20
N TRP A 5 15.51 -7.63 -13.73
CA TRP A 5 14.21 -7.83 -13.14
C TRP A 5 14.36 -8.56 -11.80
N ALA A 6 13.58 -8.14 -10.79
CA ALA A 6 13.49 -8.81 -9.51
C ALA A 6 12.03 -8.79 -9.03
N PRO A 7 11.50 -9.86 -8.41
CA PRO A 7 10.10 -9.93 -7.98
C PRO A 7 9.64 -8.75 -7.10
N ASN A 8 10.54 -8.21 -6.26
CA ASN A 8 10.26 -7.05 -5.41
C ASN A 8 9.90 -5.78 -6.21
N GLN A 9 10.27 -5.70 -7.49
CA GLN A 9 9.87 -4.59 -8.36
C GLN A 9 8.35 -4.55 -8.54
N LEU A 10 7.66 -5.69 -8.57
CA LEU A 10 6.19 -5.73 -8.62
C LEU A 10 5.57 -5.12 -7.35
N ARG A 11 6.12 -5.46 -6.18
CA ARG A 11 5.71 -4.87 -4.89
C ARG A 11 5.91 -3.35 -4.87
N HIS A 12 7.05 -2.87 -5.37
CA HIS A 12 7.31 -1.43 -5.47
C HIS A 12 6.40 -0.74 -6.49
N SER A 13 6.18 -1.33 -7.67
CA SER A 13 5.28 -0.78 -8.68
C SER A 13 3.82 -0.73 -8.21
N PHE A 14 3.39 -1.71 -7.40
CA PHE A 14 2.09 -1.67 -6.73
C PHE A 14 2.03 -0.53 -5.71
N ALA A 15 3.02 -0.45 -4.81
CA ALA A 15 3.12 0.62 -3.80
C ALA A 15 3.07 2.03 -4.42
N THR A 16 3.78 2.26 -5.52
CA THR A 16 3.79 3.54 -6.23
C THR A 16 2.41 3.89 -6.79
N ARG A 17 1.70 2.91 -7.39
CA ARG A 17 0.34 3.12 -7.92
C ARG A 17 -0.66 3.42 -6.80
N VAL A 18 -0.63 2.63 -5.72
CA VAL A 18 -1.50 2.85 -4.56
C VAL A 18 -1.25 4.21 -3.94
N ARG A 19 0.02 4.59 -3.72
CA ARG A 19 0.37 5.89 -3.15
C ARG A 19 -0.11 7.06 -4.01
N LYS A 20 0.01 6.96 -5.33
CA LYS A 20 -0.43 8.01 -6.26
C LYS A 20 -1.94 8.21 -6.23
N ALA A 21 -2.72 7.14 -6.08
CA ALA A 21 -4.19 7.20 -6.10
C ALA A 21 -4.81 7.43 -4.72
N PHE A 22 -4.20 6.91 -3.64
CA PHE A 22 -4.83 6.80 -2.32
C PHE A 22 -3.96 7.33 -1.16
N GLY A 23 -2.74 7.80 -1.44
CA GLY A 23 -1.83 8.36 -0.43
C GLY A 23 -0.95 7.33 0.29
N LEU A 24 -0.09 7.82 1.18
CA LEU A 24 0.97 7.03 1.83
C LEU A 24 0.41 5.96 2.78
N GLU A 25 -0.57 6.32 3.60
CA GLU A 25 -1.21 5.42 4.58
C GLU A 25 -1.85 4.21 3.87
N ALA A 26 -2.61 4.45 2.80
CA ALA A 26 -3.22 3.40 2.01
C ALA A 26 -2.17 2.42 1.41
N ALA A 27 -1.01 2.94 0.99
CA ALA A 27 0.09 2.11 0.51
C ALA A 27 0.74 1.28 1.64
N GLN A 28 0.84 1.80 2.86
CA GLN A 28 1.36 1.05 4.00
C GLN A 28 0.45 -0.11 4.39
N VAL A 29 -0.86 0.15 4.50
CA VAL A 29 -1.87 -0.87 4.81
C VAL A 29 -1.92 -1.94 3.73
N ALA A 30 -2.00 -1.54 2.47
CA ALA A 30 -2.06 -2.46 1.34
C ALA A 30 -0.80 -3.36 1.21
N LEU A 31 0.34 -2.91 1.75
CA LEU A 31 1.59 -3.66 1.76
C LEU A 31 1.81 -4.48 3.05
N GLY A 32 0.91 -4.37 4.02
CA GLY A 32 1.00 -5.05 5.32
C GLY A 32 2.10 -4.50 6.24
N HIS A 33 2.52 -3.24 6.06
CA HIS A 33 3.51 -2.63 6.95
C HIS A 33 2.86 -2.24 8.29
N SER A 34 3.35 -2.82 9.39
CA SER A 34 2.82 -2.65 10.76
C SER A 34 3.12 -1.29 11.40
N SER A 35 3.80 -0.36 10.71
CA SER A 35 4.15 0.96 11.26
C SER A 35 3.23 2.06 10.72
N ALA A 36 2.07 2.18 11.35
CA ALA A 36 1.36 3.43 11.56
C ALA A 36 0.96 3.44 13.04
N ALA A 37 1.93 3.75 13.91
CA ALA A 37 1.75 3.81 15.35
C ALA A 37 0.93 5.05 15.74
N VAL A 38 -0.36 5.07 15.44
CA VAL A 38 -1.31 6.05 16.00
C VAL A 38 -2.65 5.37 16.18
N THR A 39 -3.10 5.36 17.44
CA THR A 39 -4.47 5.31 17.97
C THR A 39 -5.50 4.49 17.18
N GLN A 40 -6.12 3.51 17.85
CA GLN A 40 -7.18 2.58 17.42
C GLN A 40 -8.21 3.11 16.37
N VAL A 41 -8.53 4.41 16.39
CA VAL A 41 -9.37 5.11 15.38
C VAL A 41 -8.74 5.18 13.99
N TYR A 42 -7.42 5.37 13.87
CA TYR A 42 -6.71 5.34 12.59
C TYR A 42 -6.64 3.92 12.03
N ALA A 43 -6.50 2.89 12.88
CA ALA A 43 -6.44 1.50 12.45
C ALA A 43 -7.72 1.05 11.70
N GLU A 44 -8.91 1.45 12.18
CA GLU A 44 -10.18 1.18 11.48
C GLU A 44 -10.26 1.90 10.13
N ARG A 45 -9.82 3.17 10.09
CA ARG A 45 -9.81 3.99 8.87
C ARG A 45 -8.82 3.48 7.82
N ASP A 46 -7.71 2.92 8.28
CA ASP A 46 -6.66 2.30 7.49
C ASP A 46 -7.15 1.01 6.82
N MET A 47 -7.85 0.14 7.56
CA MET A 47 -8.45 -1.07 7.00
C MET A 47 -9.49 -0.74 5.93
N ALA A 48 -10.33 0.27 6.14
CA ALA A 48 -11.29 0.73 5.13
C ALA A 48 -10.60 1.22 3.85
N LYS A 49 -9.48 1.95 3.95
CA LYS A 49 -8.65 2.35 2.81
C LYS A 49 -8.04 1.14 2.11
N GLY A 50 -7.53 0.15 2.86
CA GLY A 50 -7.01 -1.10 2.31
C GLY A 50 -8.04 -1.85 1.46
N VAL A 51 -9.29 -1.93 1.94
CA VAL A 51 -10.41 -2.53 1.19
C VAL A 51 -10.73 -1.75 -0.08
N GLN A 52 -10.70 -0.41 -0.05
CA GLN A 52 -10.90 0.40 -1.26
C GLN A 52 -9.81 0.18 -2.31
N VAL A 53 -8.55 0.12 -1.87
CA VAL A 53 -7.41 -0.18 -2.75
C VAL A 53 -7.56 -1.57 -3.37
N ALA A 54 -7.91 -2.58 -2.57
CA ALA A 54 -8.13 -3.94 -3.05
C ALA A 54 -9.25 -4.00 -4.10
N LYS A 55 -10.36 -3.27 -3.89
CA LYS A 55 -11.46 -3.17 -4.86
C LYS A 55 -11.11 -2.42 -6.14
N ALA A 56 -10.19 -1.46 -6.08
CA ALA A 56 -9.82 -0.64 -7.24
C ALA A 56 -8.74 -1.29 -8.11
N ILE A 57 -7.97 -2.24 -7.56
CA ILE A 57 -6.79 -2.82 -8.21
C ILE A 57 -6.93 -4.34 -8.45
N GLY A 58 -7.76 -5.04 -7.67
CA GLY A 58 -8.16 -6.44 -7.90
C GLY A 58 -9.35 -6.52 -8.84
#